data_AF-A0A2D4L6R6-F1
#
_entry.id   AF-A0A2D4L6R6-F1
#
_cell.length_a   1.000
_cell.length_b   1.000
_cell.length_c   1.000
_cell.angle_alpha   90.00
_cell.angle_beta   90.00
_cell.angle_gamma   90.00
#
_symmetry.space_group_name_H-M   'P 1'
#
loop_
_entity.id
_entity.type
_entity.pdbx_description
1 polymer ?
#
loop_
_entity_poly.entity_id
_entity_poly.type
_entity_poly.pdbx_seq_one_letter_code
_entity_poly.pdbx_strand_id
1 'polypeptide(L)'
;VHGERRRRRRARRLSGGMAAGDNDAYLDFVALHGPALSASAVPQRYWPGLWRKLENEVFDAGEYFGIMQVEEADEQRGNEETEEELKAKSNLGNELCYKVIVTNENGLQASSCDSIFLIDHAWTYRVEHARQQLMQVPGLLHRMANLMGIDFHGEVPDEAVVDQVLEEMWKYNQTYQLSCGTAEEKVPVWYIMDEFGSRIQHSNEPTFATAPLFYMPQQIAFTILWPLRDLENGEEVTRDYAHGETDCLIRKCRLLPWKSSELLNISCFITEPSDDHYQAILTANKEKLPASIKLPIYEKNKIFKVYTDLQQIRQNLSHPRFEFTDLEQEADILYVFSHFKDYRKLSEEKPHVMVNQFPCENLLTVKDCLASISRRVGNSEGPKWLPHTFNLCTELPQVIRFFRQRESRGKDKHWICKPWN
;
A
#
# COMPACT_ATOMS: atom_id res chain seq x y z
N VAL A 1 -2.92 13.90 -30.55
CA VAL A 1 -2.35 15.27 -30.42
C VAL A 1 -0.87 15.29 -30.01
N HIS A 2 -0.36 14.34 -29.22
CA HIS A 2 1.07 14.28 -28.84
C HIS A 2 2.03 13.72 -29.93
N GLY A 3 1.52 13.11 -31.00
CA GLY A 3 2.35 12.51 -32.06
C GLY A 3 3.07 13.50 -32.99
N GLU A 4 2.50 14.68 -33.26
CA GLU A 4 3.08 15.63 -34.24
C GLU A 4 4.14 16.57 -33.65
N ARG A 5 4.16 16.78 -32.33
CA ARG A 5 5.25 17.50 -31.65
C ARG A 5 6.55 16.68 -31.58
N ARG A 6 6.46 15.33 -31.66
CA ARG A 6 7.58 14.38 -31.54
C ARG A 6 8.62 14.44 -32.66
N ARG A 7 8.27 14.91 -33.88
CA ARG A 7 9.20 14.89 -35.03
C ARG A 7 10.14 16.10 -35.15
N ARG A 8 9.79 17.27 -34.58
CA ARG A 8 10.55 18.52 -34.82
C ARG A 8 11.74 18.73 -33.89
N ARG A 9 11.85 18.02 -32.75
CA ARG A 9 12.94 18.20 -31.77
C ARG A 9 14.14 17.27 -31.96
N ARG A 10 14.01 16.18 -32.73
CA ARG A 10 15.07 15.16 -32.95
C ARG A 10 16.32 15.67 -33.67
N ALA A 11 16.32 16.89 -34.21
CA ALA A 11 17.39 17.43 -35.06
C ALA A 11 18.45 18.30 -34.34
N ARG A 12 18.36 18.51 -33.03
CA ARG A 12 19.35 19.31 -32.29
C ARG A 12 19.80 18.57 -31.04
N ARG A 13 21.12 18.34 -30.95
CA ARG A 13 21.89 17.81 -29.81
C ARG A 13 22.14 16.30 -29.81
N LEU A 14 22.91 15.87 -30.80
CA LEU A 14 23.84 14.74 -30.66
C LEU A 14 25.26 15.31 -30.62
N SER A 15 25.77 15.63 -29.42
CA SER A 15 27.21 15.74 -29.13
C SER A 15 27.41 16.00 -27.64
N GLY A 16 28.10 15.08 -26.97
CA GLY A 16 28.25 15.01 -25.52
C GLY A 16 29.06 16.14 -24.87
N GLY A 17 28.65 16.45 -23.63
CA GLY A 17 29.25 17.40 -22.69
C GLY A 17 28.14 18.15 -21.96
N MET A 18 28.00 17.94 -20.63
CA MET A 18 27.05 18.72 -19.81
C MET A 18 27.49 20.19 -19.81
N ALA A 19 26.65 21.08 -20.31
CA ALA A 19 26.87 22.51 -20.22
C ALA A 19 26.68 22.97 -18.76
N ALA A 20 27.22 24.13 -18.38
CA ALA A 20 27.08 24.66 -17.02
C ALA A 20 25.62 24.75 -16.54
N GLY A 21 24.67 25.07 -17.43
CA GLY A 21 23.23 25.09 -17.11
C GLY A 21 22.59 23.70 -16.96
N ASP A 22 23.18 22.65 -17.55
CA ASP A 22 22.70 21.27 -17.36
C ASP A 22 23.09 20.74 -15.98
N ASN A 23 24.19 21.24 -15.41
CA ASN A 23 24.63 20.85 -14.07
C ASN A 23 23.72 21.42 -12.97
N ASP A 24 23.31 22.68 -13.10
CA ASP A 24 22.38 23.31 -12.16
C ASP A 24 21.00 22.61 -12.20
N ALA A 25 20.48 22.32 -13.39
CA ALA A 25 19.21 21.59 -13.55
C ALA A 25 19.25 20.16 -12.98
N TYR A 26 20.40 19.47 -13.10
CA TYR A 26 20.59 18.18 -12.46
C TYR A 26 20.62 18.28 -10.92
N LEU A 27 21.26 19.31 -10.36
CA LEU A 27 21.27 19.53 -8.91
C LEU A 27 19.86 19.80 -8.38
N ASP A 28 19.03 20.56 -9.12
CA ASP A 28 17.63 20.78 -8.78
C ASP A 28 16.83 19.46 -8.80
N PHE A 29 17.06 18.62 -9.82
CA PHE A 29 16.47 17.27 -9.87
C PHE A 29 16.85 16.44 -8.64
N VAL A 30 18.13 16.44 -8.26
CA VAL A 30 18.62 15.70 -7.09
C VAL A 30 18.02 16.25 -5.79
N ALA A 31 17.93 17.57 -5.64
CA ALA A 31 17.32 18.19 -4.46
C ALA A 31 15.83 17.83 -4.33
N LEU A 32 15.10 17.79 -5.45
CA LEU A 32 13.67 17.52 -5.47
C LEU A 32 13.33 16.03 -5.35
N HIS A 33 14.05 15.16 -6.06
CA HIS A 33 13.72 13.73 -6.20
C HIS A 33 14.66 12.80 -5.44
N GLY A 34 15.87 13.24 -5.07
CA GLY A 34 16.87 12.44 -4.38
C GLY A 34 16.35 11.74 -3.10
N PRO A 35 15.59 12.41 -2.22
CA PRO A 35 15.02 11.76 -1.03
C PRO A 35 14.12 10.56 -1.37
N ALA A 36 13.23 10.71 -2.37
CA ALA A 36 12.32 9.64 -2.80
C ALA A 36 13.05 8.48 -3.49
N LEU A 37 14.04 8.81 -4.34
CA LEU A 37 14.90 7.82 -4.99
C LEU A 37 15.71 7.02 -3.96
N SER A 38 16.24 7.69 -2.94
CA SER A 38 17.00 7.05 -1.85
C SER A 38 16.11 6.17 -0.99
N ALA A 39 14.91 6.64 -0.63
CA ALA A 39 13.92 5.86 0.12
C ALA A 39 13.46 4.61 -0.64
N SER A 40 13.42 4.68 -1.98
CA SER A 40 13.11 3.55 -2.87
C SER A 40 14.34 2.68 -3.20
N ALA A 41 15.47 2.91 -2.53
CA ALA A 41 16.74 2.22 -2.72
C ALA A 41 17.30 2.27 -4.17
N VAL A 42 16.99 3.31 -4.93
CA VAL A 42 17.54 3.53 -6.28
C VAL A 42 19.00 3.97 -6.16
N PRO A 43 19.96 3.20 -6.69
CA PRO A 43 21.37 3.57 -6.62
C PRO A 43 21.68 4.93 -7.26
N GLN A 44 22.45 5.77 -6.57
CA GLN A 44 22.83 7.12 -7.04
C GLN A 44 23.48 7.14 -8.42
N ARG A 45 24.18 6.06 -8.80
CA ARG A 45 24.78 5.91 -10.14
C ARG A 45 23.78 6.04 -11.28
N TYR A 46 22.52 5.68 -11.07
CA TYR A 46 21.48 5.75 -12.09
C TYR A 46 20.80 7.12 -12.18
N TRP A 47 20.99 8.01 -11.19
CA TRP A 47 20.27 9.28 -11.13
C TRP A 47 20.55 10.19 -12.35
N PRO A 48 21.80 10.32 -12.86
CA PRO A 48 22.05 11.10 -14.08
C PRO A 48 21.35 10.52 -15.31
N GLY A 49 21.38 9.19 -15.48
CA GLY A 49 20.74 8.49 -16.59
C GLY A 49 19.21 8.67 -16.54
N LEU A 50 18.62 8.47 -15.36
CA LEU A 50 17.20 8.68 -15.11
C LEU A 50 16.76 10.11 -15.41
N TRP A 51 17.49 11.11 -14.88
CA TRP A 51 17.19 12.52 -15.13
C TRP A 51 17.18 12.83 -16.63
N ARG A 52 18.21 12.39 -17.36
CA ARG A 52 18.31 12.59 -18.81
C ARG A 52 17.16 11.91 -19.56
N LYS A 53 16.73 10.71 -19.14
CA LYS A 53 15.59 10.02 -19.75
C LYS A 53 14.27 10.74 -19.48
N LEU A 54 14.05 11.23 -18.27
CA LEU A 54 12.85 12.00 -17.90
C LEU A 54 12.75 13.34 -18.64
N GLU A 55 13.84 14.11 -18.65
CA GLU A 55 13.90 15.43 -19.29
C GLU A 55 13.67 15.36 -20.81
N ASN A 56 14.14 14.27 -21.43
CA ASN A 56 14.06 14.07 -22.88
C ASN A 56 12.95 13.11 -23.32
N GLU A 57 12.10 12.64 -22.39
CA GLU A 57 11.03 11.65 -22.65
C GLU A 57 11.56 10.40 -23.40
N VAL A 58 12.68 9.83 -22.95
CA VAL A 58 13.33 8.67 -23.57
C VAL A 58 12.79 7.37 -22.96
N PHE A 59 12.12 6.59 -23.81
CA PHE A 59 11.60 5.26 -23.49
C PHE A 59 12.34 4.22 -24.33
N ASP A 60 13.45 3.71 -23.78
CA ASP A 60 14.39 2.82 -24.47
C ASP A 60 14.28 1.36 -24.01
N ALA A 61 13.27 1.01 -23.20
CA ALA A 61 13.06 -0.38 -22.75
C ALA A 61 12.99 -1.37 -23.92
N GLY A 62 12.35 -1.01 -25.04
CA GLY A 62 12.26 -1.85 -26.24
C GLY A 62 13.59 -2.08 -26.99
N GLU A 63 14.64 -1.33 -26.68
CA GLU A 63 16.00 -1.56 -27.21
C GLU A 63 16.75 -2.63 -26.40
N TYR A 64 16.28 -2.92 -25.19
CA TYR A 64 16.92 -3.86 -24.25
C TYR A 64 16.11 -5.11 -23.99
N PHE A 65 14.79 -5.04 -24.13
CA PHE A 65 13.88 -6.09 -23.70
C PHE A 65 12.88 -6.49 -24.78
N GLY A 66 12.51 -7.77 -24.76
CA GLY A 66 11.44 -8.33 -25.58
C GLY A 66 10.41 -9.07 -24.71
N ILE A 67 9.15 -9.04 -25.15
CA ILE A 67 8.07 -9.82 -24.55
C ILE A 67 7.93 -11.11 -25.36
N MET A 68 8.08 -12.25 -24.69
CA MET A 68 7.93 -13.58 -25.27
C MET A 68 6.70 -14.26 -24.67
N GLN A 69 5.89 -14.90 -25.52
CA GLN A 69 4.81 -15.77 -25.09
C GLN A 69 5.35 -17.19 -24.95
N VAL A 70 5.11 -17.80 -23.80
CA VAL A 70 5.51 -19.17 -23.45
C VAL A 70 4.25 -20.02 -23.41
N GLU A 71 4.23 -21.07 -24.23
CA GLU A 71 3.27 -22.16 -24.06
C GLU A 71 3.81 -23.06 -22.94
N GLU A 72 3.14 -23.09 -21.79
CA GLU A 72 3.46 -24.09 -20.76
C GLU A 72 3.05 -25.46 -21.29
N ALA A 73 4.03 -26.29 -21.63
CA ALA A 73 3.77 -27.70 -21.93
C ALA A 73 3.43 -28.40 -20.61
N ASP A 74 2.19 -28.87 -20.46
CA ASP A 74 1.76 -29.73 -19.36
C ASP A 74 2.57 -31.05 -19.36
N GLU A 75 3.74 -31.06 -18.71
CA GLU A 75 4.57 -32.28 -18.54
C GLU A 75 4.04 -33.22 -17.43
N GLN A 76 2.82 -33.03 -16.93
CA GLN A 76 2.14 -33.94 -16.00
C GLN A 76 0.80 -34.46 -16.52
N ARG A 77 0.77 -35.01 -17.73
CA ARG A 77 -0.31 -35.96 -18.09
C ARG A 77 -0.03 -37.33 -17.49
N GLY A 78 -0.24 -37.46 -16.18
CA GLY A 78 -0.53 -38.74 -15.57
C GLY A 78 -1.94 -39.16 -15.96
N ASN A 79 -2.08 -40.29 -16.66
CA ASN A 79 -3.37 -40.90 -16.99
C ASN A 79 -4.15 -41.19 -15.69
N GLU A 80 -5.15 -40.36 -15.35
CA GLU A 80 -6.38 -40.66 -14.57
C GLU A 80 -7.02 -39.35 -14.04
N GLU A 81 -7.29 -38.37 -14.92
CA GLU A 81 -8.13 -37.22 -14.54
C GLU A 81 -9.54 -37.38 -15.13
N THR A 82 -10.55 -37.13 -14.30
CA THR A 82 -11.96 -37.36 -14.63
C THR A 82 -12.52 -36.18 -15.46
N GLU A 83 -13.49 -36.42 -16.36
CA GLU A 83 -14.06 -35.37 -17.25
C GLU A 83 -14.58 -34.11 -16.52
N GLU A 84 -14.92 -34.20 -15.23
CA GLU A 84 -15.32 -33.04 -14.41
C GLU A 84 -14.13 -32.19 -13.92
N GLU A 85 -12.97 -32.80 -13.66
CA GLU A 85 -11.72 -32.06 -13.34
C GLU A 85 -11.15 -31.38 -14.59
N LEU A 86 -11.30 -32.00 -15.75
CA LEU A 86 -10.97 -31.39 -17.05
C LEU A 86 -11.86 -30.19 -17.35
N LYS A 87 -13.15 -30.20 -16.95
CA LYS A 87 -14.06 -29.04 -17.09
C LYS A 87 -13.81 -27.94 -16.06
N ALA A 88 -13.38 -28.28 -14.85
CA ALA A 88 -13.00 -27.30 -13.83
C ALA A 88 -11.66 -26.62 -14.18
N LYS A 89 -10.70 -27.38 -14.72
CA LYS A 89 -9.42 -26.85 -15.23
C LYS A 89 -9.57 -26.15 -16.57
N SER A 90 -10.48 -26.54 -17.45
CA SER A 90 -10.74 -25.77 -18.68
C SER A 90 -11.34 -24.38 -18.43
N ASN A 91 -11.86 -24.13 -17.22
CA ASN A 91 -12.31 -22.82 -16.77
C ASN A 91 -11.21 -22.00 -16.07
N LEU A 92 -10.06 -22.61 -15.73
CA LEU A 92 -8.79 -21.90 -15.58
C LEU A 92 -8.20 -21.85 -16.99
N GLY A 93 -8.54 -20.82 -17.76
CA GLY A 93 -8.12 -20.70 -19.15
C GLY A 93 -6.62 -20.99 -19.30
N ASN A 94 -6.23 -21.56 -20.46
CA ASN A 94 -4.85 -21.57 -20.94
C ASN A 94 -4.23 -20.19 -20.67
N GLU A 95 -3.57 -20.01 -19.52
CA GLU A 95 -3.00 -18.72 -19.15
C GLU A 95 -1.81 -18.55 -20.08
N LEU A 96 -1.97 -17.67 -21.06
CA LEU A 96 -0.87 -17.27 -21.92
C LEU A 96 0.22 -16.71 -21.00
N CYS A 97 1.26 -17.50 -20.77
CA CYS A 97 2.35 -17.13 -19.88
C CYS A 97 3.29 -16.23 -20.66
N TYR A 98 3.38 -14.96 -20.28
CA TYR A 98 4.29 -14.01 -20.93
C TYR A 98 5.52 -13.80 -20.07
N LYS A 99 6.68 -13.78 -20.70
CA LYS A 99 7.96 -13.46 -20.06
C LYS A 99 8.60 -12.27 -20.73
N VAL A 100 9.29 -11.46 -19.94
CA VAL A 100 10.15 -10.40 -20.46
C VAL A 100 11.57 -10.91 -20.40
N ILE A 101 12.30 -10.82 -21.51
CA ILE A 101 13.70 -11.25 -21.61
C ILE A 101 14.58 -10.11 -22.10
N VAL A 102 15.88 -10.17 -21.77
CA VAL A 102 16.87 -9.26 -22.35
C VAL A 102 17.11 -9.65 -23.81
N THR A 103 16.88 -8.72 -24.74
CA THR A 103 17.12 -8.91 -26.18
C THR A 103 18.33 -8.15 -26.68
N ASN A 104 18.94 -7.29 -25.85
CA ASN A 104 20.18 -6.61 -26.22
C ASN A 104 21.31 -7.62 -26.43
N GLU A 105 22.03 -7.53 -27.55
CA GLU A 105 23.13 -8.45 -27.87
C GLU A 105 24.29 -8.38 -26.86
N ASN A 106 24.53 -7.21 -26.26
CA ASN A 106 25.59 -7.01 -25.28
C ASN A 106 25.13 -7.29 -23.84
N GLY A 107 23.88 -7.75 -23.65
CA GLY A 107 23.28 -7.88 -22.33
C GLY A 107 23.05 -6.52 -21.64
N LEU A 108 23.05 -6.54 -20.31
CA LEU A 108 22.87 -5.38 -19.46
C LEU A 108 23.84 -5.41 -18.27
N GLN A 109 24.57 -4.33 -18.07
CA GLN A 109 25.47 -4.18 -16.92
C GLN A 109 24.84 -3.31 -15.83
N ALA A 110 24.78 -3.81 -14.60
CA ALA A 110 24.26 -3.08 -13.44
C ALA A 110 25.20 -1.96 -12.94
N SER A 111 26.45 -1.96 -13.42
CA SER A 111 27.43 -0.89 -13.17
C SER A 111 27.21 0.32 -14.09
N SER A 112 26.53 0.17 -15.23
CA SER A 112 26.27 1.25 -16.18
C SER A 112 25.21 2.23 -15.66
N CYS A 113 25.47 3.53 -15.74
CA CYS A 113 24.56 4.57 -15.28
C CYS A 113 23.26 4.67 -16.11
N ASP A 114 23.27 4.13 -17.33
CA ASP A 114 22.13 4.16 -18.26
C ASP A 114 21.21 2.93 -18.19
N SER A 115 21.58 1.94 -17.37
CA SER A 115 20.77 0.74 -17.09
C SER A 115 19.60 1.02 -16.14
N ILE A 116 18.84 2.08 -16.40
CA ILE A 116 17.61 2.42 -15.68
C ILE A 116 16.53 2.80 -16.68
N PHE A 117 15.34 2.24 -16.56
CA PHE A 117 14.29 2.31 -17.57
C PHE A 117 13.01 2.92 -17.00
N LEU A 118 12.25 3.59 -17.86
CA LEU A 118 10.94 4.14 -17.54
C LEU A 118 9.86 3.18 -18.05
N ILE A 119 8.92 2.86 -17.18
CA ILE A 119 7.70 2.12 -17.47
C ILE A 119 6.54 3.08 -17.32
N ASP A 120 5.72 3.20 -18.37
CA ASP A 120 4.56 4.09 -18.35
C ASP A 120 3.44 3.51 -17.49
N HIS A 121 2.63 4.40 -16.93
CA HIS A 121 1.37 4.03 -16.31
C HIS A 121 0.27 4.09 -17.36
N ALA A 122 -0.14 2.93 -17.87
CA ALA A 122 -1.20 2.83 -18.86
C ALA A 122 -2.54 3.41 -18.38
N TRP A 123 -2.78 3.31 -17.08
CA TRP A 123 -3.96 3.82 -16.43
C TRP A 123 -3.64 4.23 -14.99
N THR A 124 -4.02 5.46 -14.61
CA THR A 124 -3.95 5.98 -13.23
C THR A 124 -5.34 6.46 -12.81
N TYR A 125 -5.77 6.12 -11.59
CA TYR A 125 -7.15 6.39 -11.18
C TYR A 125 -7.35 6.40 -9.65
N ARG A 126 -8.50 6.94 -9.24
CA ARG A 126 -9.08 6.75 -7.90
C ARG A 126 -10.22 5.74 -8.00
N VAL A 127 -10.38 4.88 -6.99
CA VAL A 127 -11.32 3.74 -7.04
C VAL A 127 -12.74 4.16 -7.41
N GLU A 128 -13.25 5.28 -6.84
CA GLU A 128 -14.60 5.79 -7.15
C GLU A 128 -14.81 6.17 -8.62
N HIS A 129 -13.74 6.46 -9.38
CA HIS A 129 -13.79 6.87 -10.78
C HIS A 129 -13.47 5.72 -11.76
N ALA A 130 -13.04 4.54 -11.27
CA ALA A 130 -12.52 3.47 -12.12
C ALA A 130 -13.52 3.04 -13.21
N ARG A 131 -14.75 2.70 -12.79
CA ARG A 131 -15.84 2.29 -13.70
C ARG A 131 -16.17 3.39 -14.70
N GLN A 132 -16.30 4.63 -14.23
CA GLN A 132 -16.63 5.77 -15.09
C GLN A 132 -15.56 5.97 -16.16
N GLN A 133 -14.28 5.85 -15.80
CA GLN A 133 -13.18 6.01 -16.74
C GLN A 133 -13.18 4.91 -17.81
N LEU A 134 -13.41 3.65 -17.44
CA LEU A 134 -13.55 2.55 -18.43
C LEU A 134 -14.70 2.80 -19.42
N MET A 135 -15.78 3.43 -18.96
CA MET A 135 -16.94 3.77 -19.79
C MET A 135 -16.77 5.03 -20.66
N GLN A 136 -15.89 5.96 -20.27
CA GLN A 136 -15.86 7.30 -20.90
C GLN A 136 -14.55 7.63 -21.58
N VAL A 137 -13.43 7.03 -21.17
CA VAL A 137 -12.11 7.31 -21.74
C VAL A 137 -11.93 6.48 -23.01
N PRO A 138 -11.81 7.10 -24.20
CA PRO A 138 -11.73 6.37 -25.46
C PRO A 138 -10.52 5.41 -25.50
N GLY A 139 -10.77 4.16 -25.86
CA GLY A 139 -9.73 3.13 -26.02
C GLY A 139 -9.21 2.52 -24.71
N LEU A 140 -9.57 3.06 -23.54
CA LEU A 140 -9.09 2.55 -22.25
C LEU A 140 -9.59 1.12 -21.99
N LEU A 141 -10.90 0.88 -22.15
CA LEU A 141 -11.47 -0.46 -21.95
C LEU A 141 -10.81 -1.48 -22.87
N HIS A 142 -10.65 -1.17 -24.15
CA HIS A 142 -9.98 -2.04 -25.12
C HIS A 142 -8.53 -2.32 -24.73
N ARG A 143 -7.78 -1.32 -24.26
CA ARG A 143 -6.41 -1.51 -23.80
C ARG A 143 -6.33 -2.41 -22.57
N MET A 144 -7.19 -2.18 -21.57
CA MET A 144 -7.21 -2.98 -20.34
C MET A 144 -7.70 -4.41 -20.57
N ALA A 145 -8.73 -4.60 -21.41
CA ALA A 145 -9.22 -5.91 -21.82
C ALA A 145 -8.10 -6.71 -22.50
N ASN A 146 -7.40 -6.13 -23.48
CA ASN A 146 -6.28 -6.80 -24.15
C ASN A 146 -5.13 -7.12 -23.20
N LEU A 147 -4.82 -6.23 -22.25
CA LEU A 147 -3.78 -6.45 -21.25
C LEU A 147 -4.11 -7.66 -20.37
N MET A 148 -5.40 -7.81 -20.03
CA MET A 148 -5.93 -8.87 -19.17
C MET A 148 -6.35 -10.14 -19.93
N GLY A 149 -6.22 -10.17 -21.26
CA GLY A 149 -6.62 -11.32 -22.08
C GLY A 149 -8.13 -11.49 -22.21
N ILE A 150 -8.90 -10.42 -22.05
CA ILE A 150 -10.36 -10.40 -22.20
C ILE A 150 -10.70 -10.04 -23.66
N ASP A 151 -11.43 -10.91 -24.34
CA ASP A 151 -11.84 -10.69 -25.73
C ASP A 151 -12.84 -9.54 -25.84
N PHE A 152 -12.40 -8.41 -26.39
CA PHE A 152 -13.24 -7.25 -26.64
C PHE A 152 -12.84 -6.54 -27.94
N HIS A 153 -13.78 -6.50 -28.90
CA HIS A 153 -13.58 -5.89 -30.22
C HIS A 153 -14.62 -4.80 -30.54
N GLY A 154 -15.37 -4.34 -29.54
CA GLY A 154 -16.39 -3.30 -29.70
C GLY A 154 -15.80 -1.88 -29.67
N GLU A 155 -16.46 -0.95 -30.39
CA GLU A 155 -16.13 0.48 -30.32
C GLU A 155 -16.80 1.18 -29.11
N VAL A 156 -17.90 0.60 -28.61
CA VAL A 156 -18.66 1.12 -27.47
C VAL A 156 -18.38 0.25 -26.24
N PRO A 157 -18.16 0.84 -25.06
CA PRO A 157 -17.97 0.09 -23.82
C PRO A 157 -19.15 -0.82 -23.49
N ASP A 158 -18.86 -2.10 -23.24
CA ASP A 158 -19.81 -3.10 -22.75
C ASP A 158 -19.70 -3.22 -21.23
N GLU A 159 -20.81 -3.07 -20.51
CA GLU A 159 -20.86 -3.17 -19.05
C GLU A 159 -20.34 -4.52 -18.54
N ALA A 160 -20.60 -5.62 -19.25
CA ALA A 160 -20.13 -6.94 -18.85
C ALA A 160 -18.60 -7.05 -18.94
N VAL A 161 -17.99 -6.42 -19.96
CA VAL A 161 -16.53 -6.37 -20.11
C VAL A 161 -15.90 -5.44 -19.08
N VAL A 162 -16.58 -4.32 -18.76
CA VAL A 162 -16.15 -3.44 -17.66
C VAL A 162 -16.12 -4.20 -16.33
N ASP A 163 -17.14 -5.01 -16.04
CA ASP A 163 -17.16 -5.82 -14.83
C ASP A 163 -16.02 -6.84 -14.79
N GLN A 164 -15.75 -7.53 -15.91
CA GLN A 164 -14.62 -8.46 -16.03
C GLN A 164 -13.27 -7.76 -15.83
N VAL A 165 -13.07 -6.59 -16.43
CA VAL A 165 -11.84 -5.80 -16.24
C VAL A 165 -11.69 -5.37 -14.77
N LEU A 166 -12.77 -4.93 -14.12
CA LEU A 166 -12.72 -4.53 -12.71
C LEU A 166 -12.46 -5.72 -11.77
N GLU A 167 -12.84 -6.94 -12.17
CA GLU A 167 -12.54 -8.17 -11.44
C GLU A 167 -11.07 -8.59 -11.63
N GLU A 168 -10.57 -8.62 -12.86
CA GLU A 168 -9.21 -9.08 -13.18
C GLU A 168 -8.10 -8.06 -12.85
N MET A 169 -8.42 -6.76 -12.82
CA MET A 169 -7.41 -5.71 -12.62
C MET A 169 -6.64 -5.82 -11.31
N TRP A 170 -7.17 -6.53 -10.30
CA TRP A 170 -6.50 -6.73 -9.01
C TRP A 170 -5.07 -7.28 -9.16
N LYS A 171 -4.83 -8.18 -10.12
CA LYS A 171 -3.50 -8.76 -10.39
C LYS A 171 -2.50 -7.77 -10.99
N TYR A 172 -2.97 -6.66 -11.54
CA TYR A 172 -2.18 -5.65 -12.24
C TYR A 172 -1.99 -4.38 -11.42
N ASN A 173 -2.92 -4.14 -10.50
CA ASN A 173 -3.00 -2.94 -9.72
C ASN A 173 -1.81 -2.76 -8.78
N GLN A 174 -1.30 -1.54 -8.79
CA GLN A 174 -0.31 -1.03 -7.86
C GLN A 174 -0.81 0.29 -7.29
N THR A 175 -0.17 0.75 -6.21
CA THR A 175 -0.54 2.03 -5.60
C THR A 175 0.69 2.87 -5.30
N TYR A 176 0.51 4.19 -5.29
CA TYR A 176 1.43 5.13 -4.66
C TYR A 176 0.64 6.19 -3.92
N GLN A 177 1.32 6.88 -3.00
CA GLN A 177 0.77 7.98 -2.24
C GLN A 177 1.70 9.17 -2.35
N LEU A 178 1.14 10.36 -2.60
CA LEU A 178 1.91 11.60 -2.57
C LEU A 178 2.12 12.00 -1.10
N SER A 179 3.38 12.21 -0.73
CA SER A 179 3.77 12.58 0.64
C SER A 179 3.44 14.04 0.98
N CYS A 180 3.26 14.88 -0.05
CA CYS A 180 2.85 16.27 0.04
C CYS A 180 1.41 16.45 -0.45
N GLY A 181 0.73 17.46 0.12
CA GLY A 181 -0.64 17.82 -0.27
C GLY A 181 -1.67 17.75 0.85
N THR A 182 -2.90 18.09 0.50
CA THR A 182 -4.11 18.00 1.34
C THR A 182 -4.44 16.55 1.70
N ALA A 183 -5.36 16.34 2.64
CA ALA A 183 -5.82 14.99 2.98
C ALA A 183 -6.41 14.22 1.77
N GLU A 184 -7.03 14.94 0.83
CA GLU A 184 -7.58 14.37 -0.42
C GLU A 184 -6.47 13.97 -1.40
N GLU A 185 -5.39 14.74 -1.49
CA GLU A 185 -4.21 14.43 -2.32
C GLU A 185 -3.40 13.25 -1.74
N LYS A 186 -3.50 13.01 -0.43
CA LYS A 186 -2.92 11.85 0.25
C LYS A 186 -3.73 10.56 0.08
N VAL A 187 -4.91 10.58 -0.55
CA VAL A 187 -5.62 9.33 -0.85
C VAL A 187 -4.81 8.54 -1.90
N PRO A 188 -4.54 7.24 -1.69
CA PRO A 188 -3.74 6.42 -2.61
C PRO A 188 -4.25 6.50 -4.05
N VAL A 189 -3.31 6.71 -4.97
CA VAL A 189 -3.56 6.63 -6.42
C VAL A 189 -3.26 5.21 -6.87
N TRP A 190 -4.21 4.62 -7.59
CA TRP A 190 -4.06 3.31 -8.19
C TRP A 190 -3.52 3.46 -9.60
N TYR A 191 -2.69 2.51 -10.02
CA TYR A 191 -2.19 2.49 -11.38
C TYR A 191 -1.97 1.07 -11.90
N ILE A 192 -2.06 0.95 -13.22
CA ILE A 192 -1.67 -0.22 -13.99
C ILE A 192 -0.55 0.21 -14.94
N MET A 193 0.55 -0.55 -14.95
CA MET A 193 1.66 -0.29 -15.86
C MET A 193 1.29 -0.61 -17.30
N ASP A 194 2.06 -0.10 -18.25
CA ASP A 194 1.96 -0.48 -19.65
C ASP A 194 2.16 -1.99 -19.90
N GLU A 195 2.01 -2.37 -21.17
CA GLU A 195 2.13 -3.72 -21.67
C GLU A 195 3.50 -4.33 -21.36
N PHE A 196 4.55 -3.53 -21.24
CA PHE A 196 5.88 -4.01 -20.88
C PHE A 196 5.96 -4.29 -19.38
N GLY A 197 5.65 -3.30 -18.54
CA GLY A 197 5.78 -3.43 -17.09
C GLY A 197 4.86 -4.49 -16.49
N SER A 198 3.64 -4.61 -17.02
CA SER A 198 2.66 -5.60 -16.56
C SER A 198 3.05 -7.04 -16.87
N ARG A 199 3.99 -7.28 -17.79
CA ARG A 199 4.46 -8.62 -18.18
C ARG A 199 5.73 -9.04 -17.45
N ILE A 200 6.34 -8.16 -16.65
CA ILE A 200 7.51 -8.49 -15.81
C ILE A 200 7.05 -9.38 -14.66
N GLN A 201 7.43 -10.65 -14.71
CA GLN A 201 6.97 -11.69 -13.79
C GLN A 201 7.61 -11.63 -12.40
N HIS A 202 6.98 -12.32 -11.46
CA HIS A 202 7.49 -12.45 -10.11
C HIS A 202 8.67 -13.44 -10.02
N SER A 203 9.73 -13.07 -9.29
CA SER A 203 10.71 -14.01 -8.74
C SER A 203 11.02 -13.65 -7.26
N ASN A 204 11.31 -14.67 -6.45
CA ASN A 204 11.85 -14.46 -5.09
C ASN A 204 13.33 -14.04 -5.12
N GLU A 205 14.02 -14.31 -6.23
CA GLU A 205 15.36 -13.83 -6.54
C GLU A 205 15.24 -12.95 -7.80
N PRO A 206 14.69 -11.74 -7.66
CA PRO A 206 14.39 -10.90 -8.81
C PRO A 206 15.68 -10.44 -9.50
N THR A 207 15.61 -10.27 -10.82
CA THR A 207 16.73 -9.71 -11.58
C THR A 207 16.70 -8.18 -11.61
N PHE A 208 15.54 -7.58 -11.37
CA PHE A 208 15.33 -6.14 -11.32
C PHE A 208 14.57 -5.70 -10.07
N ALA A 209 14.79 -4.45 -9.69
CA ALA A 209 13.92 -3.73 -8.75
C ALA A 209 13.10 -2.69 -9.51
N THR A 210 11.93 -2.36 -8.92
CA THR A 210 11.02 -1.35 -9.45
C THR A 210 10.53 -0.43 -8.35
N ALA A 211 10.31 0.84 -8.67
CA ALA A 211 9.67 1.78 -7.75
C ALA A 211 8.81 2.80 -8.52
N PRO A 212 7.67 3.23 -7.98
CA PRO A 212 6.94 4.37 -8.55
C PRO A 212 7.72 5.67 -8.31
N LEU A 213 7.74 6.54 -9.31
CA LEU A 213 8.33 7.87 -9.24
C LEU A 213 7.32 8.88 -9.78
N PHE A 214 6.96 9.87 -8.95
CA PHE A 214 6.20 11.02 -9.41
C PHE A 214 7.16 12.12 -9.87
N TYR A 215 7.21 12.37 -11.18
CA TYR A 215 8.07 13.37 -11.78
C TYR A 215 7.37 14.74 -11.78
N MET A 216 7.79 15.59 -10.83
CA MET A 216 7.13 16.84 -10.48
C MET A 216 7.05 17.86 -11.64
N PRO A 217 8.09 18.07 -12.47
CA PRO A 217 8.03 19.06 -13.55
C PRO A 217 6.92 18.80 -14.57
N GLN A 218 6.63 17.53 -14.85
CA GLN A 218 5.57 17.13 -15.78
C GLN A 218 4.28 16.71 -15.07
N GLN A 219 4.30 16.54 -13.75
CA GLN A 219 3.20 16.00 -12.94
C GLN A 219 2.71 14.63 -13.41
N ILE A 220 3.64 13.76 -13.81
CA ILE A 220 3.35 12.42 -14.31
C ILE A 220 4.05 11.40 -13.42
N ALA A 221 3.39 10.25 -13.19
CA ALA A 221 3.97 9.11 -12.50
C ALA A 221 4.50 8.09 -13.51
N PHE A 222 5.67 7.54 -13.21
CA PHE A 222 6.29 6.42 -13.92
C PHE A 222 6.62 5.32 -12.92
N THR A 223 6.84 4.11 -13.41
CA THR A 223 7.58 3.11 -12.66
C THR A 223 9.00 3.07 -13.21
N ILE A 224 9.99 3.28 -12.34
CA ILE A 224 11.40 3.11 -12.71
C ILE A 224 11.81 1.65 -12.50
N LEU A 225 12.63 1.12 -13.42
CA LEU A 225 13.12 -0.26 -13.44
C LEU A 225 14.65 -0.25 -13.54
N TRP A 226 15.36 -0.95 -12.65
CA TRP A 226 16.83 -1.04 -12.71
C TRP A 226 17.34 -2.44 -12.30
N PRO A 227 18.44 -2.91 -12.88
CA PRO A 227 18.93 -4.27 -12.64
C PRO A 227 19.62 -4.36 -11.28
N LEU A 228 19.51 -5.55 -10.68
CA LEU A 228 20.15 -5.93 -9.41
C LEU A 228 21.48 -6.65 -9.63
N ARG A 229 21.71 -7.17 -10.84
CA ARG A 229 22.93 -7.86 -11.28
C ARG A 229 23.12 -7.64 -12.78
N ASP A 230 24.27 -8.04 -13.31
CA ASP A 230 24.46 -8.10 -14.75
C ASP A 230 23.56 -9.21 -15.35
N LEU A 231 23.07 -8.97 -16.58
CA LEU A 231 22.26 -9.92 -17.33
C LEU A 231 22.81 -10.13 -18.75
N GLU A 232 22.79 -11.37 -19.22
CA GLU A 232 23.08 -11.75 -20.61
C GLU A 232 21.83 -11.72 -21.50
N ASN A 233 22.04 -11.79 -22.82
CA ASN A 233 20.96 -11.95 -23.78
C ASN A 233 20.16 -13.24 -23.50
N GLY A 234 18.83 -13.15 -23.53
CA GLY A 234 17.92 -14.26 -23.27
C GLY A 234 17.55 -14.46 -21.79
N GLU A 235 18.24 -13.80 -20.85
CA GLU A 235 17.88 -13.90 -19.44
C GLU A 235 16.54 -13.21 -19.11
N GLU A 236 15.81 -13.77 -18.14
CA GLU A 236 14.49 -13.29 -17.74
C GLU A 236 14.57 -12.04 -16.85
N VAL A 237 13.73 -11.06 -17.18
CA VAL A 237 13.49 -9.84 -16.42
C VAL A 237 12.37 -10.11 -15.43
N THR A 238 12.69 -10.12 -14.14
CA THR A 238 11.77 -10.45 -13.05
C THR A 238 11.85 -9.42 -11.92
N ARG A 239 10.76 -9.31 -11.15
CA ARG A 239 10.67 -8.41 -9.99
C ARG A 239 10.04 -9.12 -8.78
N ASP A 240 10.15 -8.54 -7.60
CA ASP A 240 9.48 -9.07 -6.41
C ASP A 240 8.09 -8.42 -6.23
N TYR A 241 7.01 -9.20 -6.35
CA TYR A 241 5.65 -8.70 -6.10
C TYR A 241 5.36 -8.51 -4.61
N ALA A 242 6.13 -9.18 -3.74
CA ALA A 242 6.07 -9.03 -2.29
C ALA A 242 7.26 -8.21 -1.76
N HIS A 243 7.77 -7.26 -2.56
CA HIS A 243 8.92 -6.44 -2.21
C HIS A 243 8.79 -5.81 -0.81
N GLY A 244 9.88 -5.85 -0.05
CA GLY A 244 9.96 -5.30 1.31
C GLY A 244 9.38 -6.18 2.41
N GLU A 245 8.68 -7.29 2.09
CA GLU A 245 8.23 -8.24 3.10
C GLU A 245 9.29 -9.29 3.37
N THR A 246 9.68 -9.45 4.64
CA THR A 246 10.72 -10.38 5.08
C THR A 246 10.15 -11.67 5.66
N ASP A 247 8.91 -11.65 6.16
CA ASP A 247 8.29 -12.83 6.75
C ASP A 247 7.86 -13.82 5.64
N CYS A 248 8.47 -15.01 5.62
CA CYS A 248 8.20 -16.03 4.61
C CYS A 248 6.72 -16.43 4.50
N LEU A 249 5.97 -16.43 5.60
CA LEU A 249 4.56 -16.78 5.62
C LEU A 249 3.70 -15.65 5.07
N ILE A 250 3.97 -14.40 5.49
CA ILE A 250 3.28 -13.22 4.96
C ILE A 250 3.57 -13.05 3.47
N ARG A 251 4.82 -13.26 3.03
CA ARG A 251 5.19 -13.28 1.61
C ARG A 251 4.32 -14.26 0.82
N LYS A 252 4.22 -15.52 1.27
CA LYS A 252 3.36 -16.53 0.63
C LYS A 252 1.91 -16.08 0.55
N CYS A 253 1.39 -15.45 1.60
CA CYS A 253 0.03 -14.93 1.63
C CYS A 253 -0.19 -13.79 0.63
N ARG A 254 0.75 -12.84 0.54
CA ARG A 254 0.67 -11.71 -0.41
C ARG A 254 0.76 -12.16 -1.87
N LEU A 255 1.45 -13.27 -2.14
CA LEU A 255 1.63 -13.80 -3.50
C LEU A 255 0.44 -14.65 -4.00
N LEU A 256 -0.55 -14.95 -3.15
CA LEU A 256 -1.71 -15.77 -3.52
C LEU A 256 -2.49 -15.32 -4.76
N PRO A 257 -2.60 -14.01 -5.08
CA PRO A 257 -3.27 -13.59 -6.31
C PRO A 257 -2.60 -14.07 -7.61
N TRP A 258 -1.29 -14.38 -7.56
CA TRP A 258 -0.50 -14.79 -8.74
C TRP A 258 0.03 -16.21 -8.65
N LYS A 259 0.19 -16.75 -7.44
CA LYS A 259 0.72 -18.10 -7.23
C LYS A 259 -0.15 -18.83 -6.22
N SER A 260 -0.84 -19.87 -6.69
CA SER A 260 -1.57 -20.76 -5.80
C SER A 260 -0.59 -21.39 -4.80
N SER A 261 -0.96 -21.33 -3.52
CA SER A 261 -0.20 -21.94 -2.44
C SER A 261 -1.15 -22.52 -1.42
N GLU A 262 -0.90 -23.77 -1.06
CA GLU A 262 -1.57 -24.41 0.06
C GLU A 262 -0.96 -23.91 1.37
N LEU A 263 -1.74 -23.17 2.15
CA LEU A 263 -1.37 -22.73 3.50
C LEU A 263 -1.62 -23.88 4.50
N LEU A 264 -0.98 -25.02 4.27
CA LEU A 264 -1.06 -26.18 5.15
C LEU A 264 -0.49 -25.81 6.53
N ASN A 265 -1.18 -26.23 7.58
CA ASN A 265 -0.80 -26.10 9.00
C ASN A 265 -0.96 -24.73 9.69
N ILE A 266 -1.66 -23.76 9.09
CA ILE A 266 -1.99 -22.51 9.80
C ILE A 266 -3.26 -22.69 10.63
N SER A 267 -3.17 -22.38 11.91
CA SER A 267 -4.34 -22.26 12.79
C SER A 267 -5.19 -21.07 12.37
N CYS A 268 -6.50 -21.27 12.20
CA CYS A 268 -7.44 -20.16 12.05
C CYS A 268 -7.79 -19.49 13.39
N PHE A 269 -7.34 -20.06 14.51
CA PHE A 269 -7.57 -19.51 15.83
C PHE A 269 -6.60 -18.38 16.12
N ILE A 270 -7.15 -17.27 16.59
CA ILE A 270 -6.39 -16.12 17.02
C ILE A 270 -6.62 -15.94 18.51
N THR A 271 -5.53 -15.89 19.26
CA THR A 271 -5.55 -15.58 20.68
C THR A 271 -5.30 -14.11 20.90
N GLU A 272 -5.53 -13.67 22.13
CA GLU A 272 -5.02 -12.36 22.54
C GLU A 272 -3.49 -12.29 22.33
N PRO A 273 -2.96 -11.18 21.81
CA PRO A 273 -1.52 -10.89 21.82
C PRO A 273 -0.92 -10.92 23.23
N SER A 274 0.41 -11.09 23.32
CA SER A 274 1.11 -11.03 24.61
C SER A 274 1.10 -9.63 25.22
N ASP A 275 1.39 -9.53 26.52
CA ASP A 275 1.53 -8.24 27.22
C ASP A 275 2.56 -7.31 26.57
N ASP A 276 3.62 -7.87 25.96
CA ASP A 276 4.66 -7.10 25.24
C ASP A 276 4.07 -6.28 24.08
N HIS A 277 3.04 -6.79 23.40
CA HIS A 277 2.35 -6.07 22.34
C HIS A 277 1.71 -4.78 22.88
N TYR A 278 1.03 -4.87 24.02
CA TYR A 278 0.39 -3.71 24.65
C TYR A 278 1.41 -2.74 25.26
N GLN A 279 2.54 -3.24 25.76
CA GLN A 279 3.65 -2.39 26.20
C GLN A 279 4.28 -1.61 25.05
N ALA A 280 4.40 -2.22 23.87
CA ALA A 280 4.87 -1.54 22.66
C ALA A 280 3.90 -0.41 22.24
N ILE A 281 2.59 -0.65 22.32
CA ILE A 281 1.56 0.39 22.06
C ILE A 281 1.68 1.54 23.05
N LEU A 282 1.79 1.24 24.35
CA LEU A 282 1.97 2.26 25.38
C LEU A 282 3.21 3.13 25.13
N THR A 283 4.33 2.48 24.77
CA THR A 283 5.59 3.15 24.45
C THR A 283 5.47 4.04 23.20
N ALA A 284 4.87 3.52 22.13
CA ALA A 284 4.65 4.26 20.89
C ALA A 284 3.74 5.49 21.10
N ASN A 285 2.74 5.36 21.96
CA ASN A 285 1.84 6.46 22.34
C ASN A 285 2.54 7.52 23.20
N LYS A 286 3.70 7.21 23.78
CA LYS A 286 4.46 8.08 24.70
C LYS A 286 3.65 8.46 25.94
N GLU A 287 2.79 7.55 26.38
CA GLU A 287 1.98 7.72 27.57
C GLU A 287 2.73 7.23 28.82
N LYS A 288 2.61 7.95 29.93
CA LYS A 288 3.24 7.60 31.20
C LYS A 288 2.17 7.28 32.24
N LEU A 289 2.14 6.04 32.70
CA LEU A 289 1.18 5.58 33.70
C LEU A 289 1.32 6.34 35.04
N PRO A 290 0.20 6.61 35.73
CA PRO A 290 0.19 7.34 37.00
C PRO A 290 0.84 6.55 38.14
N ALA A 291 1.33 7.27 39.14
CA ALA A 291 1.67 6.70 40.44
C ALA A 291 0.40 6.49 41.29
N SER A 292 0.49 5.63 42.30
CA SER A 292 -0.61 5.46 43.26
C SER A 292 -0.80 6.72 44.09
N ILE A 293 -2.02 7.26 44.10
CA ILE A 293 -2.39 8.46 44.84
C ILE A 293 -3.41 8.16 45.93
N LYS A 294 -3.42 8.97 46.99
CA LYS A 294 -4.54 9.00 47.93
C LYS A 294 -5.67 9.82 47.32
N LEU A 295 -6.87 9.25 47.25
CA LEU A 295 -8.02 9.94 46.69
C LEU A 295 -8.34 11.21 47.49
N PRO A 296 -8.43 12.38 46.82
CA PRO A 296 -8.75 13.63 47.48
C PRO A 296 -10.19 13.61 48.03
N ILE A 297 -10.36 14.10 49.25
CA ILE A 297 -11.69 14.32 49.84
C ILE A 297 -12.01 15.80 49.66
N TYR A 298 -13.10 16.09 48.96
CA TYR A 298 -13.53 17.47 48.71
C TYR A 298 -14.68 17.86 49.64
N GLU A 299 -14.64 19.10 50.12
CA GLU A 299 -15.74 19.68 50.86
C GLU A 299 -17.01 19.79 50.02
N LYS A 300 -18.17 19.69 50.67
CA LYS A 300 -19.48 19.73 50.00
C LYS A 300 -19.71 21.02 49.21
N ASN A 301 -19.07 22.11 49.62
CA ASN A 301 -19.23 23.44 49.01
C ASN A 301 -18.05 23.85 48.13
N LYS A 302 -17.10 22.95 47.84
CA LYS A 302 -15.98 23.26 46.95
C LYS A 302 -16.47 23.70 45.57
N ILE A 303 -15.98 24.85 45.10
CA ILE A 303 -16.08 25.32 43.72
C ILE A 303 -14.87 24.74 42.98
N PHE A 304 -15.10 24.09 41.84
CA PHE A 304 -14.08 23.50 41.00
C PHE A 304 -13.75 24.42 39.83
N LYS A 305 -12.47 24.74 39.66
CA LYS A 305 -11.99 25.42 38.46
C LYS A 305 -11.86 24.42 37.32
N VAL A 306 -12.49 24.70 36.17
CA VAL A 306 -12.50 23.84 34.99
C VAL A 306 -11.74 24.51 33.86
N TYR A 307 -10.71 23.85 33.36
CA TYR A 307 -10.06 24.21 32.11
C TYR A 307 -10.60 23.30 31.00
N THR A 308 -11.03 23.90 29.88
CA THR A 308 -11.52 23.16 28.72
C THR A 308 -11.32 23.92 27.41
N ASP A 309 -10.94 23.17 26.38
CA ASP A 309 -10.85 23.58 24.97
C ASP A 309 -12.14 23.26 24.18
N LEU A 310 -13.14 22.63 24.82
CA LEU A 310 -14.39 22.21 24.20
C LEU A 310 -15.50 23.24 24.38
N GLN A 311 -15.97 23.80 23.26
CA GLN A 311 -17.06 24.77 23.25
C GLN A 311 -18.36 24.20 23.85
N GLN A 312 -18.62 22.92 23.63
CA GLN A 312 -19.79 22.22 24.17
C GLN A 312 -19.79 22.20 25.69
N ILE A 313 -18.63 22.03 26.32
CA ILE A 313 -18.52 22.07 27.78
C ILE A 313 -18.70 23.50 28.28
N ARG A 314 -18.06 24.49 27.63
CA ARG A 314 -18.22 25.91 27.96
C ARG A 314 -19.69 26.38 27.94
N GLN A 315 -20.47 25.86 27.00
CA GLN A 315 -21.87 26.25 26.82
C GLN A 315 -22.86 25.53 27.75
N ASN A 316 -22.53 24.33 28.23
CA ASN A 316 -23.50 23.47 28.91
C ASN A 316 -23.17 23.19 30.39
N LEU A 317 -21.94 23.42 30.85
CA LEU A 317 -21.61 23.30 32.27
C LEU A 317 -22.01 24.57 33.03
N SER A 318 -23.27 24.64 33.46
CA SER A 318 -23.86 25.82 34.11
C SER A 318 -24.01 25.73 35.63
N HIS A 319 -23.64 24.60 36.23
CA HIS A 319 -23.85 24.38 37.66
C HIS A 319 -22.91 25.29 38.48
N PRO A 320 -23.39 26.02 39.51
CA PRO A 320 -22.66 27.08 40.22
C PRO A 320 -21.41 26.61 41.00
N ARG A 321 -21.17 25.30 41.04
CA ARG A 321 -19.95 24.72 41.62
C ARG A 321 -18.81 24.56 40.64
N PHE A 322 -18.99 24.98 39.39
CA PHE A 322 -17.95 24.95 38.38
C PHE A 322 -17.72 26.35 37.87
N GLU A 323 -16.46 26.77 37.91
CA GLU A 323 -16.00 28.06 37.40
C GLU A 323 -14.96 27.80 36.32
N PHE A 324 -15.05 28.47 35.18
CA PHE A 324 -14.07 28.29 34.12
C PHE A 324 -12.78 29.06 34.40
N THR A 325 -11.65 28.46 34.04
CA THR A 325 -10.36 29.15 34.00
C THR A 325 -9.72 28.95 32.63
N ASP A 326 -9.06 30.00 32.12
CA ASP A 326 -8.26 29.92 30.91
C ASP A 326 -6.80 29.49 31.19
N LEU A 327 -6.43 29.33 32.47
CA LEU A 327 -5.10 28.88 32.90
C LEU A 327 -5.17 27.43 33.40
N GLU A 328 -4.54 26.51 32.65
CA GLU A 328 -4.46 25.08 32.99
C GLU A 328 -3.86 24.85 34.39
N GLN A 329 -2.92 25.70 34.81
CA GLN A 329 -2.23 25.52 36.09
C GLN A 329 -3.14 25.71 37.30
N GLU A 330 -4.22 26.48 37.15
CA GLU A 330 -5.18 26.78 38.22
C GLU A 330 -6.37 25.82 38.25
N ALA A 331 -6.49 24.94 37.27
CA ALA A 331 -7.65 24.07 37.13
C ALA A 331 -7.65 22.93 38.17
N ASP A 332 -8.82 22.68 38.76
CA ASP A 332 -9.10 21.44 39.50
C ASP A 332 -9.52 20.31 38.54
N ILE A 333 -10.06 20.65 37.37
CA ILE A 333 -10.54 19.71 36.35
C ILE A 333 -9.97 20.12 34.99
N LEU A 334 -9.25 19.19 34.37
CA LEU A 334 -8.81 19.26 32.99
C LEU A 334 -9.80 18.48 32.13
N TYR A 335 -10.66 19.20 31.40
CA TYR A 335 -11.60 18.60 30.46
C TYR A 335 -11.19 18.98 29.04
N VAL A 336 -10.31 18.17 28.44
CA VAL A 336 -9.68 18.50 27.16
C VAL A 336 -10.05 17.50 26.07
N PHE A 337 -10.08 17.99 24.82
CA PHE A 337 -10.27 17.15 23.64
C PHE A 337 -9.00 16.41 23.24
N SER A 338 -7.84 17.05 23.41
CA SER A 338 -6.54 16.46 23.05
C SER A 338 -6.13 15.32 23.99
N HIS A 339 -5.37 14.35 23.47
CA HIS A 339 -4.92 13.20 24.26
C HIS A 339 -4.02 13.62 25.43
N PHE A 340 -4.45 13.27 26.64
CA PHE A 340 -3.62 13.42 27.83
C PHE A 340 -2.66 12.24 27.95
N LYS A 341 -1.36 12.52 28.14
CA LYS A 341 -0.29 11.50 28.11
C LYS A 341 0.53 11.40 29.38
N ASP A 342 0.71 12.51 30.12
CA ASP A 342 1.61 12.55 31.27
C ASP A 342 0.85 12.36 32.60
N TYR A 343 0.20 11.20 32.76
CA TYR A 343 -0.52 10.84 33.99
C TYR A 343 0.41 10.72 35.19
N ARG A 344 1.67 10.32 34.97
CA ARG A 344 2.70 10.30 36.00
C ARG A 344 2.91 11.67 36.62
N LYS A 345 3.22 12.68 35.81
CA LYS A 345 3.43 14.05 36.30
C LYS A 345 2.21 14.58 37.05
N LEU A 346 1.00 14.34 36.50
CA LEU A 346 -0.25 14.75 37.16
C LEU A 346 -0.40 14.10 38.54
N SER A 347 -0.18 12.79 38.64
CA SER A 347 -0.30 12.05 39.89
C SER A 347 0.74 12.45 40.95
N GLU A 348 1.95 12.83 40.54
CA GLU A 348 3.05 13.20 41.43
C GLU A 348 2.96 14.66 41.89
N GLU A 349 2.68 15.59 40.98
CA GLU A 349 2.68 17.03 41.26
C GLU A 349 1.30 17.54 41.74
N LYS A 350 0.22 17.00 41.15
CA LYS A 350 -1.15 17.50 41.35
C LYS A 350 -2.16 16.35 41.51
N PRO A 351 -2.02 15.48 42.53
CA PRO A 351 -2.89 14.31 42.74
C PRO A 351 -4.37 14.65 42.98
N HIS A 352 -4.70 15.92 43.19
CA HIS A 352 -6.06 16.40 43.42
C HIS A 352 -6.77 16.88 42.15
N VAL A 353 -6.06 16.98 41.02
CA VAL A 353 -6.61 17.42 39.74
C VAL A 353 -7.23 16.22 39.01
N MET A 354 -8.44 16.42 38.48
CA MET A 354 -9.18 15.41 37.73
C MET A 354 -9.01 15.64 36.22
N VAL A 355 -8.92 14.55 35.46
CA VAL A 355 -8.86 14.59 33.98
C VAL A 355 -9.99 13.74 33.40
N ASN A 356 -10.52 14.15 32.25
CA ASN A 356 -11.64 13.49 31.57
C ASN A 356 -11.24 12.25 30.73
N GLN A 357 -10.07 11.65 31.00
CA GLN A 357 -9.48 10.55 30.22
C GLN A 357 -8.86 9.51 31.15
N PHE A 358 -8.84 8.24 30.71
CA PHE A 358 -8.21 7.16 31.46
C PHE A 358 -6.88 6.74 30.83
N PRO A 359 -5.87 6.34 31.64
CA PRO A 359 -4.67 5.73 31.11
C PRO A 359 -4.99 4.47 30.29
N CYS A 360 -4.30 4.28 29.17
CA CYS A 360 -4.50 3.18 28.23
C CYS A 360 -5.93 3.06 27.64
N GLU A 361 -6.74 4.11 27.64
CA GLU A 361 -8.11 4.08 27.09
C GLU A 361 -8.13 3.70 25.59
N ASN A 362 -7.04 3.99 24.88
CA ASN A 362 -6.83 3.59 23.49
C ASN A 362 -6.98 2.08 23.26
N LEU A 363 -6.74 1.26 24.28
CA LEU A 363 -6.93 -0.18 24.21
C LEU A 363 -8.39 -0.59 23.93
N LEU A 364 -9.36 0.25 24.29
CA LEU A 364 -10.79 0.02 24.04
C LEU A 364 -11.34 0.87 22.90
N THR A 365 -10.73 2.04 22.63
CA THR A 365 -11.23 2.99 21.62
C THR A 365 -10.59 2.80 20.24
N VAL A 366 -9.46 2.10 20.16
CA VAL A 366 -8.80 1.75 18.89
C VAL A 366 -9.29 0.38 18.41
N LYS A 367 -9.72 0.29 17.15
CA LYS A 367 -10.40 -0.87 16.56
C LYS A 367 -9.65 -2.20 16.73
N ASP A 368 -8.35 -2.20 16.45
CA ASP A 368 -7.51 -3.40 16.50
C ASP A 368 -7.23 -3.84 17.94
N CYS A 369 -7.00 -2.89 18.85
CA CYS A 369 -6.84 -3.15 20.28
C CYS A 369 -8.13 -3.70 20.89
N LEU A 370 -9.29 -3.10 20.57
CA LEU A 370 -10.58 -3.59 21.01
C LEU A 370 -10.82 -5.02 20.52
N ALA A 371 -10.53 -5.30 19.25
CA ALA A 371 -10.66 -6.64 18.69
C ALA A 371 -9.75 -7.65 19.40
N SER A 372 -8.49 -7.29 19.67
CA SER A 372 -7.52 -8.13 20.37
C SER A 372 -7.94 -8.43 21.82
N ILE A 373 -8.27 -7.41 22.61
CA ILE A 373 -8.63 -7.56 24.03
C ILE A 373 -9.97 -8.26 24.20
N SER A 374 -10.91 -8.04 23.28
CA SER A 374 -12.22 -8.71 23.31
C SER A 374 -12.09 -10.23 23.27
N ARG A 375 -11.01 -10.79 22.70
CA ARG A 375 -10.73 -12.23 22.65
C ARG A 375 -10.50 -12.85 24.04
N ARG A 376 -10.22 -12.06 25.08
CA ARG A 376 -10.25 -12.51 26.49
C ARG A 376 -11.60 -13.13 26.85
N VAL A 377 -12.66 -12.62 26.23
CA VAL A 377 -14.03 -13.10 26.41
C VAL A 377 -14.37 -14.00 25.22
N GLY A 378 -14.62 -15.28 25.47
CA GLY A 378 -15.04 -16.22 24.42
C GLY A 378 -13.93 -17.03 23.76
N ASN A 379 -12.72 -17.02 24.33
CA ASN A 379 -11.58 -17.82 23.87
C ASN A 379 -11.30 -17.62 22.37
N SER A 380 -11.07 -18.69 21.63
CA SER A 380 -10.69 -18.69 20.23
C SER A 380 -11.79 -18.24 19.26
N GLU A 381 -13.06 -18.17 19.70
CA GLU A 381 -14.16 -17.63 18.89
C GLU A 381 -14.38 -16.13 19.13
N GLY A 382 -13.81 -15.58 20.21
CA GLY A 382 -14.10 -14.23 20.67
C GLY A 382 -15.53 -14.06 21.18
N PRO A 383 -15.95 -12.83 21.50
CA PRO A 383 -17.26 -12.60 22.09
C PRO A 383 -18.35 -12.60 21.03
N LYS A 384 -19.51 -13.19 21.36
CA LYS A 384 -20.67 -13.32 20.44
C LYS A 384 -21.21 -11.99 19.88
N TRP A 385 -20.95 -10.89 20.57
CA TRP A 385 -21.41 -9.56 20.16
C TRP A 385 -20.45 -8.86 19.19
N LEU A 386 -19.23 -9.37 19.01
CA LEU A 386 -18.22 -8.80 18.11
C LEU A 386 -18.05 -9.71 16.89
N PRO A 387 -18.27 -9.23 15.66
CA PRO A 387 -17.93 -9.98 14.46
C PRO A 387 -16.43 -10.33 14.42
N HIS A 388 -16.09 -11.47 13.84
CA HIS A 388 -14.69 -11.85 13.64
C HIS A 388 -13.92 -10.70 13.00
N THR A 389 -12.83 -10.30 13.64
CA THR A 389 -12.03 -9.15 13.24
C THR A 389 -10.57 -9.55 13.23
N PHE A 390 -9.91 -9.24 12.11
CA PHE A 390 -8.52 -9.58 11.84
C PHE A 390 -7.72 -8.30 11.62
N ASN A 391 -6.52 -8.23 12.16
CA ASN A 391 -5.54 -7.22 11.81
C ASN A 391 -4.75 -7.68 10.58
N LEU A 392 -4.92 -7.04 9.42
CA LEU A 392 -4.30 -7.51 8.17
C LEU A 392 -2.77 -7.38 8.13
N CYS A 393 -2.13 -6.62 9.03
CA CYS A 393 -0.66 -6.59 9.11
C CYS A 393 -0.10 -7.78 9.89
N THR A 394 -0.80 -8.24 10.93
CA THR A 394 -0.28 -9.29 11.83
C THR A 394 -1.00 -10.64 11.66
N GLU A 395 -2.18 -10.66 11.05
CA GLU A 395 -3.10 -11.80 11.02
C GLU A 395 -3.55 -12.16 9.59
N LEU A 396 -2.81 -11.71 8.56
CA LEU A 396 -3.09 -12.02 7.15
C LEU A 396 -3.21 -13.54 6.88
N PRO A 397 -2.31 -14.40 7.38
CA PRO A 397 -2.43 -15.83 7.13
C PRO A 397 -3.69 -16.44 7.74
N GLN A 398 -4.09 -15.97 8.91
CA GLN A 398 -5.26 -16.45 9.65
C GLN A 398 -6.55 -16.04 8.94
N VAL A 399 -6.66 -14.81 8.43
CA VAL A 399 -7.86 -14.39 7.69
C VAL A 399 -8.02 -15.18 6.39
N ILE A 400 -6.92 -15.45 5.66
CA ILE A 400 -6.97 -16.27 4.44
C ILE A 400 -7.43 -17.70 4.77
N ARG A 401 -6.85 -18.30 5.83
CA ARG A 401 -7.23 -19.64 6.27
C ARG A 401 -8.70 -19.70 6.67
N PHE A 402 -9.16 -18.72 7.44
CA PHE A 402 -10.54 -18.61 7.91
C PHE A 402 -11.51 -18.42 6.74
N PHE A 403 -11.17 -17.56 5.78
CA PHE A 403 -11.93 -17.33 4.55
C PHE A 403 -12.09 -18.64 3.75
N ARG A 404 -10.99 -19.32 3.43
CA ARG A 404 -11.02 -20.60 2.70
C ARG A 404 -11.82 -21.69 3.42
N GLN A 405 -11.73 -21.75 4.75
CA GLN A 405 -12.52 -22.71 5.54
C GLN A 405 -14.03 -22.40 5.51
N ARG A 406 -14.41 -21.11 5.48
CA ARG A 406 -15.82 -20.73 5.33
C ARG A 406 -16.32 -21.04 3.94
N GLU A 407 -15.52 -20.77 2.93
CA GLU A 407 -15.80 -21.09 1.53
C GLU A 407 -16.05 -22.58 1.31
N SER A 408 -15.14 -23.44 1.80
CA SER A 408 -15.32 -24.90 1.66
C SER A 408 -16.54 -25.46 2.39
N ARG A 409 -17.10 -24.70 3.33
CA ARG A 409 -18.31 -25.04 4.08
C ARG A 409 -19.57 -24.36 3.53
N GLY A 410 -19.48 -23.65 2.41
CA GLY A 410 -20.59 -22.89 1.84
C GLY A 410 -21.13 -21.81 2.77
N LYS A 411 -20.30 -21.29 3.69
CA LYS A 411 -20.68 -20.22 4.62
C LYS A 411 -20.51 -18.85 3.96
N ASP A 412 -21.23 -17.86 4.49
CA ASP A 412 -21.12 -16.47 4.07
C ASP A 412 -19.67 -15.96 4.06
N LYS A 413 -19.29 -15.26 2.99
CA LYS A 413 -17.93 -14.78 2.70
C LYS A 413 -17.85 -13.26 2.58
N HIS A 414 -18.88 -12.52 2.96
CA HIS A 414 -18.83 -11.05 2.95
C HIS A 414 -17.97 -10.53 4.10
N TRP A 415 -17.02 -9.65 3.78
CA TRP A 415 -16.14 -8.99 4.73
C TRP A 415 -16.10 -7.48 4.46
N ILE A 416 -15.80 -6.72 5.50
CA ILE A 416 -15.56 -5.28 5.40
C ILE A 416 -14.12 -4.98 5.80
N CYS A 417 -13.39 -4.31 4.93
CA CYS A 417 -12.08 -3.74 5.26
C CYS A 417 -12.27 -2.34 5.83
N LYS A 418 -11.54 -2.00 6.90
CA LYS A 418 -11.60 -0.70 7.57
C LYS A 418 -10.20 -0.13 7.70
N PRO A 419 -10.02 1.20 7.61
CA PRO A 419 -8.73 1.82 7.86
C PRO A 419 -8.34 1.67 9.35
N TRP A 420 -7.02 1.68 9.56
CA TRP A 420 -6.38 1.87 10.86
C TRP A 420 -6.87 3.18 11.49
N ASN A 421 -7.05 3.19 12.80
CA ASN A 421 -7.46 4.41 13.53
C ASN A 421 -6.29 5.35 13.71
#